data_AF-A0A1F7RTB6-F1
#
_entry.id   AF-A0A1F7RTB6-F1
#
_cell.length_a   1.000
_cell.length_b   1.000
_cell.length_c   1.000
_cell.angle_alpha   90.00
_cell.angle_beta   90.00
_cell.angle_gamma   90.00
#
_symmetry.space_group_name_H-M   'P 1'
#
loop_
_entity.id
_entity.type
_entity.pdbx_description
1 polymer ?
#
loop_
_entity_poly.entity_id
_entity_poly.type
_entity_poly.pdbx_seq_one_letter_code
_entity_poly.pdbx_strand_id
1 'polypeptide(L)'
;MSFGSVTLENKTTVNADIAAVCMGCHTGLIEDADVAAESGAAPRYNQSEMFSGSGGIQYGETLENSFHTTDAFKVAGNDKNEKCITCHMVKTPDEGKPGHNTIGEHSFAMRDKDDNINIGACQQCHTTLTTFDRKARGDYDGNGKTEGIQTEIAGLLAILKAAITASGSVTFSSDSFGRDEFIFSAGATSKEKKAAFNWLFVNDDKSKGIHNTAYAVQLLQKSYKDLTGTDVPGATIR
;
A
#
# COMPACT_ATOMS: atom_id res chain seq x y z
N MET A 1 -18.58 16.94 -5.49
CA MET A 1 -17.52 16.38 -4.62
C MET A 1 -18.16 16.17 -3.25
N SER A 2 -18.05 14.96 -2.70
CA SER A 2 -18.63 14.63 -1.39
C SER A 2 -17.61 14.95 -0.29
N PHE A 3 -18.05 15.61 0.77
CA PHE A 3 -17.31 15.73 2.04
C PHE A 3 -17.95 14.77 3.05
N GLY A 4 -17.17 14.23 3.98
CA GLY A 4 -17.65 13.24 4.95
C GLY A 4 -17.29 11.82 4.52
N SER A 5 -18.28 11.06 4.04
CA SER A 5 -18.07 9.68 3.61
C SER A 5 -17.89 9.56 2.10
N VAL A 6 -17.06 8.60 1.70
CA VAL A 6 -16.86 8.16 0.32
C VAL A 6 -17.12 6.66 0.23
N THR A 7 -17.82 6.22 -0.80
CA THR A 7 -18.00 4.81 -1.13
C THR A 7 -17.12 4.49 -2.34
N LEU A 8 -16.19 3.54 -2.15
CA LEU A 8 -15.29 3.06 -3.20
C LEU A 8 -16.03 2.08 -4.12
N GLU A 9 -15.43 1.77 -5.27
CA GLU A 9 -16.07 0.92 -6.28
C GLU A 9 -16.36 -0.50 -5.77
N ASN A 10 -15.47 -1.03 -4.91
CA ASN A 10 -15.63 -2.28 -4.19
C ASN A 10 -16.66 -2.24 -3.04
N LYS A 11 -17.48 -1.18 -2.98
CA LYS A 11 -18.53 -0.90 -2.00
C LYS A 11 -18.06 -0.63 -0.57
N THR A 12 -16.75 -0.57 -0.33
CA THR A 12 -16.20 -0.14 0.97
C THR A 12 -16.53 1.33 1.20
N THR A 13 -17.15 1.65 2.33
CA THR A 13 -17.45 3.03 2.72
C THR A 13 -16.46 3.50 3.78
N VAL A 14 -15.81 4.64 3.51
CA VAL A 14 -14.82 5.26 4.40
C VAL A 14 -15.34 6.62 4.84
N ASN A 15 -15.36 6.85 6.15
CA ASN A 15 -15.55 8.19 6.71
C ASN A 15 -14.21 8.93 6.70
N ALA A 16 -14.04 9.86 5.77
CA ALA A 16 -12.78 10.53 5.50
C ALA A 16 -12.82 12.06 5.70
N ASP A 17 -13.96 12.61 6.14
CA ASP A 17 -14.24 14.04 6.22
C ASP A 17 -13.77 14.77 4.93
N ILE A 18 -12.79 15.67 5.05
CA ILE A 18 -12.26 16.44 3.92
C ILE A 18 -11.46 15.55 2.96
N ALA A 19 -10.81 14.49 3.45
CA ALA A 19 -10.04 13.57 2.61
C ALA A 19 -10.90 12.69 1.70
N ALA A 20 -12.23 12.72 1.82
CA ALA A 20 -13.14 12.09 0.86
C ALA A 20 -12.89 12.59 -0.58
N VAL A 21 -12.44 13.84 -0.76
CA VAL A 21 -12.06 14.39 -2.06
C VAL A 21 -10.84 13.67 -2.64
N CYS A 22 -9.81 13.41 -1.82
CA CYS A 22 -8.62 12.65 -2.24
C CYS A 22 -9.00 11.24 -2.66
N MET A 23 -9.84 10.59 -1.85
CA MET A 23 -10.25 9.20 -2.07
C MET A 23 -11.14 9.02 -3.29
N GLY A 24 -11.88 10.06 -3.71
CA GLY A 24 -12.68 10.03 -4.93
C GLY A 24 -11.86 9.94 -6.22
N CYS A 25 -10.57 10.25 -6.20
CA CYS A 25 -9.67 10.11 -7.35
C CYS A 25 -8.57 9.07 -7.14
N HIS A 26 -8.08 8.91 -5.90
CA HIS A 26 -7.08 7.90 -5.54
C HIS A 26 -7.76 6.57 -5.18
N THR A 27 -8.51 6.03 -6.14
CA THR A 27 -9.22 4.75 -6.03
C THR A 27 -8.87 3.86 -7.22
N GLY A 28 -8.81 2.55 -6.94
CA GLY A 28 -8.53 1.51 -7.92
C GLY A 28 -9.58 1.38 -9.03
N LEU A 29 -10.80 1.89 -8.81
CA LEU A 29 -11.97 1.71 -9.68
C LEU A 29 -12.24 0.23 -10.05
N ILE A 30 -11.94 -0.67 -9.12
CA ILE A 30 -12.18 -2.10 -9.24
C ILE A 30 -13.27 -2.51 -8.26
N GLU A 31 -14.36 -3.05 -8.80
CA GLU A 31 -15.48 -3.57 -8.01
C GLU A 31 -15.14 -4.93 -7.38
N ASP A 32 -14.60 -5.85 -8.18
CA ASP A 32 -14.29 -7.23 -7.78
C ASP A 32 -12.86 -7.58 -8.21
N ALA A 33 -12.02 -7.88 -7.22
CA ALA A 33 -10.60 -8.17 -7.42
C ALA A 33 -10.35 -9.53 -8.10
N ASP A 34 -11.20 -10.53 -7.84
CA ASP A 34 -11.10 -11.84 -8.48
C ASP A 34 -11.45 -11.74 -9.98
N VAL A 35 -12.51 -11.01 -10.32
CA VAL A 35 -12.89 -10.74 -11.72
C VAL A 35 -11.79 -9.94 -12.43
N ALA A 36 -11.27 -8.89 -11.77
CA ALA A 36 -10.19 -8.07 -12.31
C ALA A 36 -8.93 -8.92 -12.58
N ALA A 37 -8.51 -9.75 -11.62
CA ALA A 37 -7.36 -10.64 -11.79
C ALA A 37 -7.56 -11.62 -12.96
N GLU A 38 -8.73 -12.24 -13.08
CA GLU A 38 -8.99 -13.20 -14.17
C GLU A 38 -8.95 -12.57 -15.56
N SER A 39 -9.42 -11.32 -15.67
CA SER A 39 -9.37 -10.53 -16.91
C SER A 39 -7.98 -9.96 -17.23
N GLY A 40 -7.04 -10.01 -16.27
CA GLY A 40 -5.71 -9.39 -16.40
C GLY A 40 -5.72 -7.88 -16.17
N ALA A 41 -6.79 -7.32 -15.59
CA ALA A 41 -6.85 -5.92 -15.23
C ALA A 41 -5.88 -5.60 -14.08
N ALA A 42 -5.06 -4.57 -14.25
CA ALA A 42 -4.12 -4.11 -13.23
C ALA A 42 -4.78 -3.05 -12.32
N PRO A 43 -4.72 -3.20 -10.99
CA PRO A 43 -5.12 -2.14 -10.07
C PRO A 43 -4.17 -0.95 -10.23
N ARG A 44 -4.72 0.27 -10.32
CA ARG A 44 -3.95 1.52 -10.43
C ARG A 44 -4.53 2.56 -9.48
N TYR A 45 -3.70 3.39 -8.86
CA TYR A 45 -4.15 4.48 -7.98
C TYR A 45 -4.99 4.01 -6.78
N ASN A 46 -4.78 2.79 -6.30
CA ASN A 46 -5.59 2.11 -5.29
C ASN A 46 -5.24 2.51 -3.84
N GLN A 47 -4.82 3.76 -3.61
CA GLN A 47 -4.38 4.21 -2.28
C GLN A 47 -5.52 4.19 -1.27
N SER A 48 -6.75 4.49 -1.69
CA SER A 48 -7.92 4.44 -0.81
C SER A 48 -8.26 3.03 -0.37
N GLU A 49 -8.17 2.07 -1.29
CA GLU A 49 -8.38 0.65 -1.02
C GLU A 49 -7.30 0.11 -0.09
N MET A 50 -6.02 0.40 -0.36
CA MET A 50 -4.92 0.00 0.52
C MET A 50 -5.10 0.57 1.93
N PHE A 51 -5.37 1.88 2.03
CA PHE A 51 -5.57 2.54 3.32
C PHE A 51 -6.77 1.98 4.07
N SER A 52 -7.86 1.62 3.38
CA SER A 52 -9.05 1.03 4.02
C SER A 52 -8.92 -0.48 4.30
N GLY A 53 -7.89 -1.15 3.79
CA GLY A 53 -7.75 -2.60 3.87
C GLY A 53 -8.79 -3.34 3.03
N SER A 54 -9.08 -2.83 1.84
CA SER A 54 -10.04 -3.38 0.90
C SER A 54 -9.42 -3.53 -0.49
N GLY A 55 -10.16 -4.10 -1.46
CA GLY A 55 -9.78 -4.12 -2.88
C GLY A 55 -8.69 -5.12 -3.28
N GLY A 56 -7.94 -5.67 -2.33
CA GLY A 56 -7.08 -6.84 -2.55
C GLY A 56 -7.84 -8.16 -2.46
N ILE A 57 -7.29 -9.22 -3.06
CA ILE A 57 -7.82 -10.59 -2.96
C ILE A 57 -7.41 -11.17 -1.61
N GLN A 58 -8.38 -11.41 -0.72
CA GLN A 58 -8.13 -11.83 0.67
C GLN A 58 -8.28 -13.34 0.91
N TYR A 59 -8.50 -14.12 -0.15
CA TYR A 59 -8.56 -15.58 -0.10
C TYR A 59 -9.61 -16.15 0.87
N GLY A 60 -10.75 -15.45 1.02
CA GLY A 60 -11.83 -15.84 1.93
C GLY A 60 -11.60 -15.50 3.40
N GLU A 61 -10.54 -14.74 3.70
CA GLU A 61 -10.21 -14.28 5.05
C GLU A 61 -10.48 -12.78 5.20
N THR A 62 -10.61 -12.32 6.45
CA THR A 62 -10.63 -10.89 6.78
C THR A 62 -9.24 -10.51 7.28
N LEU A 63 -8.56 -9.62 6.56
CA LEU A 63 -7.20 -9.22 6.92
C LEU A 63 -7.20 -8.08 7.96
N GLU A 64 -6.21 -8.10 8.85
CA GLU A 64 -6.07 -7.05 9.86
C GLU A 64 -5.57 -5.73 9.27
N ASN A 65 -6.07 -4.62 9.84
CA ASN A 65 -5.68 -3.27 9.49
C ASN A 65 -4.70 -2.66 10.51
N SER A 66 -3.83 -1.77 10.03
CA SER A 66 -2.90 -1.02 10.89
C SER A 66 -3.61 0.07 11.67
N PHE A 67 -3.09 0.42 12.86
CA PHE A 67 -3.70 1.44 13.72
C PHE A 67 -3.95 2.79 13.01
N HIS A 68 -3.05 3.21 12.13
CA HIS A 68 -3.15 4.49 11.40
C HIS A 68 -4.34 4.59 10.44
N THR A 69 -5.00 3.47 10.11
CA THR A 69 -6.20 3.48 9.25
C THR A 69 -7.49 3.68 10.05
N THR A 70 -7.43 3.43 11.36
CA THR A 70 -8.59 3.43 12.26
C THR A 70 -9.12 4.84 12.52
N ASP A 71 -10.37 4.92 12.98
CA ASP A 71 -10.98 6.17 13.44
C ASP A 71 -10.42 6.69 14.77
N ALA A 72 -9.59 5.89 15.44
CA ALA A 72 -8.90 6.28 16.67
C ALA A 72 -7.56 7.00 16.37
N PHE A 73 -7.05 6.92 15.14
CA PHE A 73 -5.80 7.59 14.78
C PHE A 73 -6.01 9.09 14.64
N LYS A 74 -5.32 9.85 15.50
CA LYS A 74 -5.31 11.31 15.52
C LYS A 74 -3.90 11.81 15.77
N VAL A 75 -3.62 13.00 15.24
CA VAL A 75 -2.41 13.77 15.54
C VAL A 75 -2.81 15.02 16.32
N ALA A 76 -1.95 15.49 17.22
CA ALA A 76 -2.21 16.68 18.03
C ALA A 76 -2.55 17.89 17.15
N GLY A 77 -3.60 18.61 17.53
CA GLY A 77 -4.17 19.71 16.76
C GLY A 77 -5.19 19.28 15.70
N ASN A 78 -5.50 17.98 15.59
CA ASN A 78 -6.56 17.47 14.72
C ASN A 78 -7.59 16.66 15.51
N ASP A 79 -8.80 17.21 15.63
CA ASP A 79 -9.92 16.55 16.31
C ASP A 79 -10.73 15.64 15.36
N LYS A 80 -10.43 15.70 14.06
CA LYS A 80 -11.17 15.06 12.97
C LYS A 80 -10.39 13.89 12.35
N ASN A 81 -11.12 12.91 11.84
CA ASN A 81 -10.56 11.72 11.19
C ASN A 81 -10.25 11.99 9.72
N GLU A 82 -9.32 12.90 9.44
CA GLU A 82 -9.10 13.43 8.10
C GLU A 82 -8.15 12.57 7.24
N LYS A 83 -7.95 11.30 7.63
CA LYS A 83 -7.24 10.23 6.89
C LYS A 83 -6.00 10.71 6.13
N CYS A 84 -6.10 10.93 4.81
CA CYS A 84 -4.99 11.28 3.93
C CYS A 84 -4.33 12.60 4.34
N ILE A 85 -5.13 13.63 4.65
CA ILE A 85 -4.59 14.98 4.92
C ILE A 85 -3.90 15.06 6.27
N THR A 86 -4.20 14.14 7.20
CA THR A 86 -3.50 13.98 8.48
C THR A 86 -1.99 13.81 8.30
N CYS A 87 -1.56 13.17 7.22
CA CYS A 87 -0.13 12.98 6.91
C CYS A 87 0.34 13.87 5.75
N HIS A 88 -0.44 13.97 4.68
CA HIS A 88 -0.01 14.63 3.44
C HIS A 88 -0.07 16.15 3.48
N MET A 89 -0.92 16.74 4.32
CA MET A 89 -1.07 18.20 4.44
C MET A 89 -0.42 18.77 5.72
N VAL A 90 0.45 18.00 6.37
CA VAL A 90 1.24 18.48 7.50
C VAL A 90 2.08 19.67 7.06
N LYS A 91 2.24 20.66 7.96
CA LYS A 91 3.04 21.86 7.72
C LYS A 91 4.41 21.51 7.14
N THR A 92 4.81 22.25 6.12
CA THR A 92 6.15 22.18 5.54
C THR A 92 7.20 22.75 6.51
N PRO A 93 8.50 22.44 6.37
CA PRO A 93 9.56 23.09 7.15
C PRO A 93 9.53 24.63 7.03
N ASP A 94 10.07 25.35 8.01
CA ASP A 94 10.09 26.82 8.00
C ASP A 94 10.90 27.38 6.82
N GLU A 95 10.65 28.65 6.46
CA GLU A 95 11.35 29.33 5.36
C GLU A 95 12.88 29.22 5.49
N GLY A 96 13.53 28.89 4.38
CA GLY A 96 14.98 28.67 4.33
C GLY A 96 15.45 27.29 4.82
N LYS A 97 14.53 26.38 5.20
CA LYS A 97 14.86 24.98 5.49
C LYS A 97 14.64 24.08 4.27
N PRO A 98 15.42 22.98 4.12
CA PRO A 98 15.16 21.97 3.10
C PRO A 98 13.73 21.43 3.20
N GLY A 99 13.06 21.26 2.06
CA GLY A 99 11.66 20.83 2.00
C GLY A 99 10.63 21.97 2.04
N HIS A 100 11.01 23.21 2.34
CA HIS A 100 10.05 24.32 2.43
C HIS A 100 9.27 24.50 1.12
N ASN A 101 7.94 24.40 1.19
CA ASN A 101 6.98 24.45 0.08
C ASN A 101 7.17 23.36 -1.01
N THR A 102 8.01 22.35 -0.78
CA THR A 102 8.20 21.21 -1.69
C THR A 102 7.66 19.89 -1.14
N ILE A 103 7.40 19.83 0.17
CA ILE A 103 6.74 18.71 0.87
C ILE A 103 5.65 19.23 1.82
N GLY A 104 4.64 18.41 2.10
CA GLY A 104 3.52 18.77 2.97
C GLY A 104 2.58 19.84 2.40
N GLU A 105 1.69 20.35 3.24
CA GLU A 105 0.68 21.36 2.88
C GLU A 105 0.02 21.08 1.52
N HIS A 106 -0.06 22.07 0.63
CA HIS A 106 -0.68 21.95 -0.69
C HIS A 106 0.24 21.33 -1.76
N SER A 107 1.46 20.93 -1.42
CA SER A 107 2.26 20.07 -2.29
C SER A 107 1.79 18.60 -2.21
N PHE A 108 1.20 18.22 -1.07
CA PHE A 108 0.82 16.84 -0.69
C PHE A 108 1.96 15.82 -0.71
N ALA A 109 3.18 16.26 -1.04
CA ALA A 109 4.32 15.38 -1.22
C ALA A 109 4.88 14.97 0.14
N MET A 110 5.07 13.66 0.32
CA MET A 110 5.76 13.11 1.49
C MET A 110 7.28 13.11 1.32
N ARG A 111 7.75 13.19 0.07
CA ARG A 111 9.16 13.24 -0.32
C ARG A 111 9.29 14.10 -1.57
N ASP A 112 10.26 15.00 -1.62
CA ASP A 112 10.56 15.78 -2.82
C ASP A 112 11.75 15.20 -3.62
N LYS A 113 12.11 15.86 -4.71
CA LYS A 113 13.20 15.45 -5.62
C LYS A 113 14.60 15.50 -4.99
N ASP A 114 14.77 16.24 -3.90
CA ASP A 114 16.04 16.40 -3.19
C ASP A 114 16.10 15.50 -1.94
N ASP A 115 15.16 14.54 -1.85
CA ASP A 115 15.03 13.57 -0.77
C ASP A 115 14.61 14.14 0.58
N ASN A 116 14.09 15.38 0.62
CA ASN A 116 13.49 15.92 1.84
C ASN A 116 12.19 15.15 2.12
N ILE A 117 11.98 14.73 3.36
CA ILE A 117 10.81 13.95 3.76
C ILE A 117 9.98 14.66 4.83
N ASN A 118 8.65 14.55 4.73
CA ASN A 118 7.75 15.10 5.73
C ASN A 118 7.31 14.00 6.70
N ILE A 119 8.00 13.89 7.83
CA ILE A 119 7.68 12.97 8.92
C ILE A 119 7.02 13.67 10.12
N GLY A 120 6.60 14.92 9.96
CA GLY A 120 6.09 15.75 11.05
C GLY A 120 4.86 15.15 11.75
N ALA A 121 3.92 14.54 10.99
CA ALA A 121 2.80 13.81 11.60
C ALA A 121 3.26 12.60 12.41
N CYS A 122 4.25 11.86 11.90
CA CYS A 122 4.74 10.64 12.53
C CYS A 122 5.43 10.94 13.86
N GLN A 123 6.23 12.01 13.90
CA GLN A 123 7.04 12.38 15.07
C GLN A 123 6.22 12.79 16.31
N GLN A 124 4.92 13.02 16.15
CA GLN A 124 4.03 13.29 17.28
C GLN A 124 3.86 12.09 18.22
N CYS A 125 3.96 10.86 17.68
CA CYS A 125 3.92 9.61 18.45
C CYS A 125 5.24 8.83 18.34
N HIS A 126 6.00 9.01 17.26
CA HIS A 126 7.27 8.35 16.99
C HIS A 126 8.43 9.35 17.03
N THR A 127 8.72 9.87 18.22
CA THR A 127 9.61 11.04 18.43
C THR A 127 11.04 10.85 17.93
N THR A 128 11.51 9.61 17.79
CA THR A 128 12.87 9.30 17.30
C THR A 128 12.89 8.89 15.82
N LEU A 129 11.77 8.99 15.11
CA LEU A 129 11.69 8.60 13.71
C LEU A 129 12.45 9.61 12.84
N THR A 130 13.25 9.08 11.91
CA THR A 130 14.05 9.86 10.96
C THR A 130 13.79 9.48 9.50
N THR A 131 13.00 8.45 9.24
CA THR A 131 12.67 7.93 7.90
C THR A 131 11.29 7.29 7.91
N PHE A 132 10.65 7.14 6.75
CA PHE A 132 9.43 6.33 6.61
C PHE A 132 9.69 4.84 6.86
N ASP A 133 10.92 4.37 6.60
CA ASP A 133 11.33 2.98 6.76
C ASP A 133 11.57 2.60 8.23
N ARG A 134 10.54 2.84 9.07
CA ARG A 134 10.55 2.50 10.49
C ARG A 134 10.74 1.00 10.66
N LYS A 135 11.56 0.60 11.63
CA LYS A 135 11.76 -0.81 11.99
C LYS A 135 10.43 -1.58 12.11
N ALA A 136 10.33 -2.67 11.37
CA ALA A 136 9.20 -3.59 11.38
C ALA A 136 9.11 -4.36 12.71
N ARG A 137 7.97 -5.04 12.93
CA ARG A 137 7.76 -5.85 14.15
C ARG A 137 8.18 -7.31 13.96
N GLY A 138 8.59 -7.69 12.77
CA GLY A 138 9.06 -9.03 12.43
C GLY A 138 9.78 -8.99 11.09
N ASP A 139 10.54 -10.04 10.83
CA ASP A 139 11.12 -10.37 9.53
C ASP A 139 9.99 -10.92 8.65
N TYR A 140 9.40 -10.09 7.80
CA TYR A 140 8.20 -10.43 7.03
C TYR A 140 8.52 -11.09 5.69
N ASP A 141 9.71 -10.85 5.14
CA ASP A 141 10.17 -11.51 3.91
C ASP A 141 10.94 -12.82 4.17
N GLY A 142 11.33 -13.09 5.41
CA GLY A 142 12.00 -14.31 5.82
C GLY A 142 13.50 -14.35 5.52
N ASN A 143 14.13 -13.19 5.30
CA ASN A 143 15.55 -13.09 4.96
C ASN A 143 16.51 -13.24 6.16
N GLY A 144 15.96 -13.46 7.36
CA GLY A 144 16.69 -13.63 8.63
C GLY A 144 16.97 -12.31 9.35
N LYS A 145 16.44 -11.18 8.89
CA LYS A 145 16.61 -9.86 9.50
C LYS A 145 15.28 -9.17 9.67
N THR A 146 15.12 -8.46 10.79
CA THR A 146 14.01 -7.51 10.95
C THR A 146 14.49 -6.13 10.56
N GLU A 147 14.06 -5.69 9.39
CA GLU A 147 14.43 -4.44 8.72
C GLU A 147 13.35 -3.37 8.89
N GLY A 148 13.37 -2.32 8.07
CA GLY A 148 12.30 -1.33 8.02
C GLY A 148 11.10 -1.82 7.21
N ILE A 149 9.91 -1.30 7.51
CA ILE A 149 8.64 -1.71 6.88
C ILE A 149 8.69 -1.68 5.34
N GLN A 150 9.24 -0.62 4.75
CA GLN A 150 9.31 -0.49 3.29
C GLN A 150 10.32 -1.50 2.70
N THR A 151 11.39 -1.80 3.44
CA THR A 151 12.37 -2.83 3.07
C THR A 151 11.76 -4.22 3.11
N GLU A 152 11.03 -4.57 4.18
CA GLU A 152 10.29 -5.83 4.31
C GLU A 152 9.25 -6.03 3.20
N ILE A 153 8.49 -4.98 2.87
CA ILE A 153 7.51 -5.02 1.76
C ILE A 153 8.21 -5.22 0.41
N ALA A 154 9.36 -4.57 0.18
CA ALA A 154 10.13 -4.76 -1.03
C ALA A 154 10.66 -6.21 -1.15
N GLY A 155 11.10 -6.81 -0.05
CA GLY A 155 11.50 -8.21 0.02
C GLY A 155 10.35 -9.16 -0.31
N LEU A 156 9.18 -8.97 0.31
CA LEU A 156 7.97 -9.74 0.01
C LEU A 156 7.53 -9.61 -1.46
N LEU A 157 7.57 -8.40 -2.03
CA LEU A 157 7.29 -8.19 -3.45
C LEU A 157 8.31 -8.94 -4.34
N ALA A 158 9.60 -8.95 -3.98
CA ALA A 158 10.61 -9.67 -4.74
C ALA A 158 10.37 -11.19 -4.72
N ILE A 159 10.09 -11.76 -3.54
CA ILE A 159 9.81 -13.18 -3.35
C ILE A 159 8.53 -13.59 -4.10
N LEU A 160 7.46 -12.81 -3.96
CA LEU A 160 6.20 -13.11 -4.64
C LEU A 160 6.33 -13.01 -6.17
N LYS A 161 7.04 -12.00 -6.68
CA LYS A 161 7.32 -11.88 -8.12
C LYS A 161 8.10 -13.07 -8.66
N ALA A 162 9.10 -13.55 -7.92
CA ALA A 162 9.85 -14.74 -8.30
C ALA A 162 8.92 -15.97 -8.36
N ALA A 163 8.04 -16.14 -7.37
CA ALA A 163 7.06 -17.23 -7.37
C ALA A 163 6.06 -17.13 -8.53
N ILE A 164 5.53 -15.94 -8.83
CA ILE A 164 4.58 -15.70 -9.93
C ILE A 164 5.19 -16.08 -11.29
N THR A 165 6.47 -15.77 -11.50
CA THR A 165 7.14 -15.95 -12.80
C THR A 165 7.81 -17.31 -12.95
N ALA A 166 7.80 -18.16 -11.92
CA ALA A 166 8.54 -19.42 -11.89
C ALA A 166 8.10 -20.44 -12.94
N SER A 167 6.82 -20.46 -13.32
CA SER A 167 6.30 -21.38 -14.35
C SER A 167 6.71 -20.99 -15.78
N GLY A 168 7.12 -19.74 -15.99
CA GLY A 168 7.28 -19.14 -17.31
C GLY A 168 5.97 -18.76 -18.02
N SER A 169 4.80 -19.11 -17.45
CA SER A 169 3.49 -18.75 -18.01
C SER A 169 3.12 -17.28 -17.78
N VAL A 170 3.79 -16.62 -16.83
CA VAL A 170 3.64 -15.21 -16.51
C VAL A 170 5.00 -14.54 -16.59
N THR A 171 5.06 -13.38 -17.25
CA THR A 171 6.28 -12.59 -17.37
C THR A 171 6.07 -11.20 -16.77
N PHE A 172 7.12 -10.63 -16.19
CA PHE A 172 7.09 -9.28 -15.64
C PHE A 172 7.63 -8.29 -16.67
N SER A 173 6.93 -7.18 -16.84
CA SER A 173 7.28 -6.12 -17.80
C SER A 173 6.96 -4.74 -17.22
N SER A 174 7.17 -3.72 -18.03
CA SER A 174 6.60 -2.40 -17.83
C SER A 174 5.80 -2.00 -19.06
N ASP A 175 4.68 -1.30 -18.84
CA ASP A 175 3.86 -0.79 -19.92
C ASP A 175 4.52 0.42 -20.62
N SER A 176 3.85 0.98 -21.63
CA SER A 176 4.35 2.13 -22.40
C SER A 176 4.57 3.41 -21.58
N PHE A 177 4.06 3.47 -20.35
CA PHE A 177 4.25 4.58 -19.42
C PHE A 177 5.28 4.26 -18.34
N GLY A 178 5.97 3.12 -18.44
CA GLY A 178 6.97 2.68 -17.47
C GLY A 178 6.37 2.14 -16.17
N ARG A 179 5.09 1.75 -16.17
CA ARG A 179 4.44 1.18 -14.98
C ARG A 179 4.58 -0.33 -15.01
N ASP A 180 4.90 -0.92 -13.87
CA ASP A 180 5.01 -2.37 -13.73
C ASP A 180 3.71 -3.08 -14.14
N GLU A 181 3.87 -4.23 -14.81
CA GLU A 181 2.78 -5.10 -15.24
C GLU A 181 3.21 -6.57 -15.29
N PHE A 182 2.22 -7.46 -15.31
CA PHE A 182 2.42 -8.88 -15.59
C PHE A 182 1.70 -9.25 -16.89
N ILE A 183 2.40 -9.96 -17.77
CA ILE A 183 1.87 -10.46 -19.04
C ILE A 183 1.59 -11.95 -18.89
N PHE A 184 0.34 -12.33 -19.17
CA PHE A 184 -0.16 -13.70 -18.99
C PHE A 184 -0.23 -14.43 -20.33
N SER A 185 0.37 -15.62 -20.39
CA SER A 185 0.17 -16.56 -21.50
C SER A 185 -1.07 -17.43 -21.27
N ALA A 186 -1.46 -18.24 -22.26
CA ALA A 186 -2.56 -19.19 -22.14
C ALA A 186 -2.36 -20.25 -21.03
N GLY A 187 -1.11 -20.49 -20.61
CA GLY A 187 -0.77 -21.42 -19.53
C GLY A 187 -0.86 -20.80 -18.13
N ALA A 188 -1.17 -19.50 -18.01
CA ALA A 188 -1.26 -18.82 -16.72
C ALA A 188 -2.47 -19.32 -15.93
N THR A 189 -2.22 -19.79 -14.72
CA THR A 189 -3.22 -20.28 -13.79
C THR A 189 -3.95 -19.13 -13.08
N SER A 190 -5.14 -19.42 -12.57
CA SER A 190 -5.90 -18.49 -11.72
C SER A 190 -5.06 -18.00 -10.53
N LYS A 191 -4.32 -18.90 -9.88
CA LYS A 191 -3.45 -18.56 -8.73
C LYS A 191 -2.37 -17.55 -9.09
N GLU A 192 -1.72 -17.71 -10.24
CA GLU A 192 -0.70 -16.77 -10.71
C GLU A 192 -1.29 -15.41 -11.01
N LYS A 193 -2.47 -15.35 -11.64
CA LYS A 193 -3.16 -14.08 -11.91
C LYS A 193 -3.56 -13.35 -10.62
N LYS A 194 -4.09 -14.07 -9.63
CA LYS A 194 -4.48 -13.49 -8.32
C LYS A 194 -3.27 -13.00 -7.54
N ALA A 195 -2.18 -13.77 -7.54
CA ALA A 195 -0.92 -13.34 -6.93
C ALA A 195 -0.34 -12.11 -7.63
N ALA A 196 -0.36 -12.07 -8.97
CA ALA A 196 0.06 -10.92 -9.76
C ALA A 196 -0.81 -9.68 -9.48
N PHE A 197 -2.12 -9.85 -9.33
CA PHE A 197 -3.04 -8.78 -8.97
C PHE A 197 -2.67 -8.16 -7.62
N ASN A 198 -2.51 -8.96 -6.57
CA ASN A 198 -2.14 -8.47 -5.25
C ASN A 198 -0.73 -7.86 -5.23
N TRP A 199 0.21 -8.40 -6.01
CA TRP A 199 1.54 -7.80 -6.18
C TRP A 199 1.42 -6.38 -6.75
N LEU A 200 0.66 -6.22 -7.84
CA LEU A 200 0.42 -4.92 -8.47
C LEU A 200 -0.32 -3.98 -7.51
N PHE A 201 -1.32 -4.48 -6.79
CA PHE A 201 -2.08 -3.71 -5.81
C PHE A 201 -1.17 -3.09 -4.74
N VAL A 202 -0.25 -3.87 -4.17
CA VAL A 202 0.67 -3.36 -3.15
C VAL A 202 1.75 -2.44 -3.76
N ASN A 203 2.25 -2.78 -4.95
CA ASN A 203 3.28 -1.99 -5.63
C ASN A 203 2.75 -0.62 -6.12
N ASP A 204 1.51 -0.56 -6.60
CA ASP A 204 0.91 0.64 -7.18
C ASP A 204 0.29 1.59 -6.16
N ASP A 205 0.13 1.14 -4.91
CA ASP A 205 -0.13 2.04 -3.78
C ASP A 205 1.04 3.03 -3.53
N LYS A 206 2.28 2.67 -3.93
CA LYS A 206 3.52 3.48 -3.82
C LYS A 206 3.96 3.86 -2.40
N SER A 207 3.17 3.61 -1.36
CA SER A 207 3.60 3.86 0.02
C SER A 207 4.61 2.82 0.53
N LYS A 208 4.73 1.69 -0.18
CA LYS A 208 5.49 0.50 0.26
C LYS A 208 5.02 0.01 1.64
N GLY A 209 3.70 -0.05 1.81
CA GLY A 209 3.03 -0.55 3.02
C GLY A 209 2.90 0.45 4.16
N ILE A 210 3.25 1.73 3.99
CA ILE A 210 3.05 2.74 5.05
C ILE A 210 1.58 3.11 5.24
N HIS A 211 0.78 3.11 4.16
CA HIS A 211 -0.66 3.34 4.27
C HIS A 211 -1.35 2.29 5.14
N ASN A 212 -0.93 1.02 5.02
CA ASN A 212 -1.50 -0.07 5.80
C ASN A 212 -0.59 -1.31 5.87
N THR A 213 0.39 -1.28 6.77
CA THR A 213 1.43 -2.32 6.86
C THR A 213 0.89 -3.71 7.14
N ALA A 214 0.00 -3.85 8.14
CA ALA A 214 -0.59 -5.13 8.50
C ALA A 214 -1.32 -5.76 7.30
N TYR A 215 -2.14 -4.98 6.61
CA TYR A 215 -2.88 -5.45 5.43
C TYR A 215 -1.94 -5.86 4.30
N ALA A 216 -0.98 -4.99 3.93
CA ALA A 216 -0.06 -5.25 2.83
C ALA A 216 0.79 -6.51 3.05
N VAL A 217 1.30 -6.71 4.28
CA VAL A 217 2.09 -7.91 4.63
C VAL A 217 1.24 -9.18 4.50
N GLN A 218 0.06 -9.20 5.13
CA GLN A 218 -0.85 -10.36 5.06
C GLN A 218 -1.25 -10.66 3.62
N LEU A 219 -1.55 -9.63 2.82
CA LEU A 219 -1.97 -9.79 1.43
C LEU A 219 -0.88 -10.47 0.59
N LEU A 220 0.38 -10.02 0.71
CA LEU A 220 1.51 -10.62 -0.01
C LEU A 220 1.84 -12.03 0.48
N GLN A 221 1.85 -12.26 1.79
CA GLN A 221 2.15 -13.58 2.37
C GLN A 221 1.07 -14.60 1.99
N LYS A 222 -0.21 -14.23 2.01
CA LYS A 222 -1.30 -15.10 1.59
C LYS A 222 -1.29 -15.35 0.09
N SER A 223 -0.95 -14.36 -0.73
CA SER A 223 -0.73 -14.58 -2.16
C SER A 223 0.38 -15.59 -2.43
N TYR A 224 1.49 -15.50 -1.69
CA TYR A 224 2.56 -16.49 -1.78
C TYR A 224 2.08 -17.88 -1.35
N LYS A 225 1.34 -17.97 -0.24
CA LYS A 225 0.81 -19.23 0.28
C LYS A 225 -0.17 -19.89 -0.67
N ASP A 226 -1.13 -19.15 -1.23
CA ASP A 226 -2.09 -19.70 -2.18
C ASP A 226 -1.37 -20.20 -3.45
N LEU A 227 -0.42 -19.41 -3.96
CA LEU A 227 0.33 -19.74 -5.18
C LEU A 227 1.22 -20.98 -4.99
N THR A 228 1.99 -21.04 -3.90
CA THR A 228 3.02 -22.06 -3.70
C THR A 228 2.57 -23.26 -2.86
N GLY A 229 1.50 -23.12 -2.09
CA GLY A 229 1.04 -24.11 -1.11
C GLY A 229 1.76 -24.06 0.23
N THR A 230 2.70 -23.12 0.43
CA THR A 230 3.50 -23.00 1.66
C THR A 230 3.63 -21.55 2.10
N ASP A 231 3.79 -21.32 3.41
CA ASP A 231 4.09 -19.99 3.93
C ASP A 231 5.44 -19.46 3.39
N VAL A 232 5.63 -18.14 3.41
CA VAL A 232 6.91 -17.52 3.02
C VAL A 232 8.01 -18.09 3.91
N PRO A 233 9.03 -18.77 3.35
CA PRO A 233 10.03 -19.46 4.16
C PRO A 233 10.78 -18.53 5.10
N GLY A 234 10.86 -18.89 6.38
CA GLY A 234 11.57 -18.09 7.39
C GLY A 234 10.84 -16.84 7.86
N ALA A 235 9.73 -16.46 7.23
CA ALA A 235 9.01 -15.24 7.56
C ALA A 235 8.22 -15.35 8.87
N THR A 236 8.13 -14.22 9.55
CA THR A 236 7.13 -13.92 10.56
C THR A 236 5.79 -13.74 9.86
N ILE A 237 4.92 -14.74 9.97
CA ILE A 237 3.59 -14.70 9.36
C ILE A 237 2.67 -13.76 10.14
N ARG A 238 1.88 -12.98 9.40
CA ARG A 238 0.78 -12.19 9.93
C ARG A 238 -0.57 -12.72 9.49
#